data_AF-G2MTR4-F1
#
_entry.id   AF-G2MTR4-F1
#
_cell.length_a   1.000
_cell.length_b   1.000
_cell.length_c   1.000
_cell.angle_alpha   90.00
_cell.angle_beta   90.00
_cell.angle_gamma   90.00
#
_symmetry.space_group_name_H-M   'P 1'
#
loop_
_entity.id
_entity.type
_entity.pdbx_description
1 polymer ?
#
loop_
_entity_poly.entity_id
_entity_poly.type
_entity_poly.pdbx_seq_one_letter_code
_entity_poly.pdbx_strand_id
1 'polypeptide(L)' 'MVDKLSAFEFIKLLFPLIIIQLGLVVFSIYRLSKDKVKYFPKWVWFLIIVFGEILGCLIFLIIGRERE' A
#
# COMPACT_ATOMS: atom_id res chain seq x y z
N MET A 1 24.14 -7.08 25.98
CA MET A 1 24.40 -6.79 24.55
C MET A 1 23.10 -6.67 23.75
N VAL A 2 22.03 -6.12 24.35
CA VAL A 2 20.76 -5.81 23.63
C VAL A 2 20.41 -4.32 23.79
N ASP A 3 21.11 -3.61 24.68
CA ASP A 3 20.79 -2.25 25.13
C ASP A 3 21.22 -1.10 24.19
N LYS A 4 21.54 -1.40 22.92
CA LYS A 4 22.08 -0.41 21.98
C LYS A 4 21.25 -0.15 20.72
N LEU A 5 20.15 -0.87 20.48
CA LEU A 5 19.21 -0.41 19.45
C LEU A 5 18.30 0.67 20.03
N SER A 6 18.77 1.91 19.93
CA SER A 6 17.91 3.08 20.09
C SER A 6 16.78 3.01 19.06
N ALA A 7 15.57 3.46 19.42
CA ALA A 7 14.42 3.51 18.49
C ALA A 7 14.76 4.18 17.15
N PHE A 8 15.72 5.11 17.16
CA PHE A 8 16.27 5.75 15.97
C PHE A 8 16.95 4.79 14.98
N GLU A 9 17.62 3.74 15.43
CA GLU A 9 18.29 2.77 14.55
C GLU A 9 17.28 1.86 13.84
N PHE A 10 16.25 1.40 14.57
CA PHE A 10 15.13 0.66 13.98
C PHE A 10 14.43 1.46 12.89
N ILE A 11 14.12 2.74 13.17
CA ILE A 11 13.50 3.64 12.18
C ILE A 11 14.38 3.78 10.94
N LYS A 12 15.69 3.92 11.10
CA LYS A 12 16.64 4.06 9.99
C LYS A 12 16.67 2.81 9.09
N LEU A 13 16.54 1.63 9.68
CA LEU A 13 16.50 0.35 8.96
C LEU A 13 15.16 0.13 8.24
N LEU A 14 14.05 0.52 8.86
CA LEU A 14 12.69 0.41 8.32
C LEU A 14 12.35 1.53 7.32
N PHE A 15 13.07 2.64 7.36
CA PHE A 15 12.88 3.81 6.48
C PHE A 15 12.69 3.45 4.98
N PRO A 16 13.56 2.64 4.34
CA PRO A 16 13.37 2.26 2.94
C PRO A 16 12.10 1.45 2.72
N LEU A 17 11.75 0.57 3.66
CA LEU A 17 10.54 -0.23 3.59
C LEU A 17 9.29 0.66 3.66
N ILE A 18 9.29 1.63 4.57
CA ILE A 18 8.19 2.60 4.74
C ILE A 18 8.02 3.47 3.49
N ILE A 19 9.10 3.91 2.86
CA ILE A 19 9.03 4.69 1.62
C ILE A 19 8.37 3.87 0.50
N ILE A 20 8.79 2.61 0.33
CA ILE A 20 8.21 1.72 -0.69
C ILE A 20 6.74 1.43 -0.39
N GLN A 21 6.44 1.17 0.89
CA GLN A 21 5.08 0.94 1.39
C GLN A 21 4.16 2.11 1.05
N LEU A 22 4.54 3.32 1.47
CA LEU A 22 3.77 4.54 1.24
C LEU A 22 3.66 4.84 -0.26
N GLY A 23 4.75 4.67 -1.02
CA GLY A 23 4.75 4.83 -2.47
C GLY A 23 3.74 3.90 -3.15
N LEU A 24 3.68 2.63 -2.74
CA LEU A 24 2.74 1.65 -3.28
C LEU A 24 1.28 1.99 -2.95
N VAL A 25 1.00 2.41 -1.71
CA VAL A 25 -0.34 2.82 -1.26
C VAL A 25 -0.80 4.05 -2.04
N VAL A 26 0.02 5.10 -2.10
CA VAL A 26 -0.29 6.33 -2.84
C VAL A 26 -0.49 6.03 -4.33
N PHE A 27 0.38 5.21 -4.92
CA PHE A 27 0.24 4.81 -6.32
C PHE A 27 -1.06 4.04 -6.58
N SER A 28 -1.44 3.13 -5.68
CA SER A 28 -2.68 2.35 -5.78
C SER A 28 -3.92 3.23 -5.66
N ILE A 29 -3.95 4.16 -4.71
CA ILE A 29 -5.07 5.11 -4.52
C ILE A 29 -5.16 6.09 -5.70
N TYR A 30 -4.02 6.58 -6.19
CA TYR A 30 -3.98 7.43 -7.38
C TYR A 30 -4.58 6.71 -8.60
N ARG A 31 -4.21 5.44 -8.79
CA ARG A 31 -4.78 4.58 -9.83
C ARG A 31 -6.25 4.32 -9.61
N LEU A 32 -6.70 4.06 -8.39
CA LEU A 32 -8.10 3.83 -8.04
C LEU A 32 -9.00 5.00 -8.45
N SER A 33 -8.46 6.22 -8.38
CA SER A 33 -9.17 7.42 -8.81
C SER A 33 -9.30 7.48 -10.33
N LYS A 34 -8.26 7.09 -11.07
CA LYS A 34 -8.20 7.17 -12.54
C LYS A 34 -8.79 5.97 -13.29
N ASP A 35 -8.48 4.76 -12.86
CA ASP A 35 -8.91 3.52 -13.51
C ASP A 35 -10.37 3.19 -13.16
N LYS A 36 -11.01 2.39 -14.03
CA LYS A 36 -12.29 1.74 -13.70
C LYS A 36 -12.02 0.55 -12.78
N VAL A 37 -12.86 0.42 -11.76
CA VAL A 37 -12.78 -0.66 -10.77
C VAL A 37 -13.61 -1.84 -11.20
N LYS A 38 -13.09 -3.05 -10.99
CA LYS A 38 -13.78 -4.31 -11.25
C LYS A 38 -14.24 -4.94 -9.93
N TYR A 39 -15.32 -5.72 -9.99
CA TYR A 39 -15.96 -6.48 -8.89
C TYR A 39 -16.61 -5.67 -7.76
N PHE A 40 -15.99 -4.57 -7.33
CA PHE A 40 -16.44 -3.77 -6.18
C PHE A 40 -16.41 -2.27 -6.48
N PRO A 41 -17.22 -1.44 -5.77
CA PRO A 41 -17.19 0.01 -5.91
C PRO A 41 -15.88 0.61 -5.40
N LYS A 42 -15.53 1.81 -5.87
CA LYS A 42 -14.24 2.48 -5.56
C LYS A 42 -13.96 2.59 -4.06
N TRP A 43 -14.99 2.87 -3.24
CA TRP A 43 -14.87 2.99 -1.80
C TRP A 43 -14.45 1.68 -1.11
N VAL A 44 -14.92 0.53 -1.60
CA VAL A 44 -14.54 -0.77 -1.04
C VAL A 44 -13.08 -1.07 -1.36
N TRP A 45 -12.63 -0.79 -2.58
CA TRP A 45 -11.23 -0.92 -2.95
C TRP A 45 -10.32 0.00 -2.15
N PHE A 46 -10.75 1.24 -1.86
CA PHE A 46 -10.02 2.13 -0.98
C PHE A 46 -9.84 1.51 0.43
N LEU A 47 -10.90 0.94 0.98
CA LEU A 47 -10.84 0.25 2.28
C LEU A 47 -9.87 -0.94 2.23
N ILE A 48 -9.92 -1.75 1.17
CA ILE A 48 -9.01 -2.89 0.99
C ILE A 48 -7.54 -2.43 0.92
N ILE A 49 -7.25 -1.34 0.21
CA ILE A 49 -5.88 -0.80 0.10
C ILE A 49 -5.39 -0.31 1.46
N VAL A 50 -6.21 0.43 2.21
CA VAL A 50 -5.81 1.03 3.49
C VAL A 50 -5.69 -0.04 4.59
N PHE A 51 -6.61 -1.01 4.67
CA PHE A 51 -6.57 -2.05 5.70
C PHE A 51 -5.66 -3.23 5.34
N GLY A 52 -5.52 -3.53 4.04
CA GLY A 52 -4.70 -4.62 3.53
C GLY A 52 -3.24 -4.23 3.28
N GLU A 53 -2.89 -2.94 3.39
CA GLU A 53 -1.53 -2.43 3.21
C GLU A 53 -0.89 -2.97 1.91
N ILE A 54 0.15 -3.80 2.01
CA ILE A 54 0.82 -4.42 0.85
C ILE A 54 -0.16 -5.32 0.07
N LEU A 55 -0.84 -6.23 0.77
CA LEU A 55 -1.73 -7.21 0.14
C LEU A 55 -2.92 -6.52 -0.51
N GLY A 56 -3.47 -5.50 0.15
CA GLY A 56 -4.57 -4.69 -0.38
C GLY A 56 -4.19 -3.98 -1.68
N CYS A 57 -3.02 -3.33 -1.69
CA CYS A 57 -2.47 -2.70 -2.89
C CYS A 57 -2.25 -3.71 -4.02
N LEU A 58 -1.65 -4.87 -3.72
CA LEU A 58 -1.37 -5.90 -4.72
C LEU A 58 -2.65 -6.48 -5.34
N ILE A 59 -3.64 -6.82 -4.52
CA ILE A 59 -4.93 -7.36 -5.00
C ILE A 59 -5.63 -6.32 -5.88
N PHE A 60 -5.67 -5.05 -5.43
CA PHE A 60 -6.23 -3.98 -6.24
C PHE A 60 -5.48 -3.84 -7.56
N LEU A 61 -4.15 -3.75 -7.54
CA LEU A 61 -3.32 -3.54 -8.72
C LEU A 61 -3.42 -4.68 -9.74
N ILE A 62 -3.54 -5.92 -9.25
CA ILE A 62 -3.57 -7.11 -10.09
C ILE A 62 -4.98 -7.38 -10.62
N ILE A 63 -5.98 -7.44 -9.74
CA ILE A 63 -7.33 -7.95 -10.00
C ILE A 63 -8.38 -6.84 -10.01
N GLY A 64 -8.25 -5.86 -9.12
CA GLY A 64 -9.27 -4.84 -8.87
C GLY A 64 -9.40 -3.78 -9.95
N ARG A 65 -8.47 -3.72 -10.90
CA ARG A 65 -8.49 -2.76 -12.01
C ARG A 65 -8.97 -3.44 -13.28
N GLU A 66 -9.87 -2.77 -13.99
CA GLU A 66 -10.17 -3.12 -15.36
C GLU A 66 -8.99 -2.71 -16.22
N ARG A 67 -8.25 -3.71 -16.70
CA ARG A 67 -7.24 -3.53 -17.74
C ARG A 67 -8.00 -3.61 -19.05
N GLU A 68 -8.07 -2.50 -19.79
CA GLU A 68 -8.32 -2.58 -21.23
C GLU A 68 -7.25 -3.45 -21.89
#